data_AF-S6EKM3-F1
#
_entry.id   AF-S6EKM3-F1
#
_cell.length_a   1.000
_cell.length_b   1.000
_cell.length_c   1.000
_cell.angle_alpha   90.00
_cell.angle_beta   90.00
_cell.angle_gamma   90.00
#
_symmetry.space_group_name_H-M   'P 1'
#
loop_
_entity.id
_entity.type
_entity.pdbx_description
1 polymer ?
#
loop_
_entity_poly.entity_id
_entity_poly.type
_entity_poly.pdbx_seq_one_letter_code
_entity_poly.pdbx_strand_id
1 'polypeptide(L)'
;MKETKSHIAKISKASTYFIFRNGPIKEMYKEGKISDEEIKNIQCYMENHLAYLYDVLLEENNINKFQLIMDTMDKFYINDAEEVKIDDEGFENFYNQLFPSDTIKSNIKIGK
;
A
#
# COMPACT_ATOMS: atom_id res chain seq x y z
N MET A 1 -19.72 -3.65 -1.88
CA MET A 1 -19.51 -2.85 -0.65
C MET A 1 -18.88 -3.64 0.51
N LYS A 2 -19.48 -4.74 1.02
CA LYS A 2 -18.88 -5.53 2.13
C LYS A 2 -17.57 -6.23 1.74
N GLU A 3 -17.50 -6.73 0.52
CA GLU A 3 -16.29 -7.37 -0.06
C GLU A 3 -15.17 -6.33 -0.34
N THR A 4 -15.51 -5.19 -0.92
CA THR A 4 -14.59 -4.05 -1.15
C THR A 4 -13.92 -3.59 0.15
N LYS A 5 -14.71 -3.37 1.21
CA LYS A 5 -14.18 -2.99 2.53
C LYS A 5 -13.27 -4.08 3.14
N SER A 6 -13.55 -5.36 2.86
CA SER A 6 -12.67 -6.46 3.28
C SER A 6 -11.34 -6.46 2.51
N HIS A 7 -11.36 -6.18 1.20
CA HIS A 7 -10.14 -6.03 0.41
C HIS A 7 -9.30 -4.84 0.87
N ILE A 8 -9.92 -3.68 1.13
CA ILE A 8 -9.27 -2.49 1.70
C ILE A 8 -8.58 -2.83 3.04
N ALA A 9 -9.30 -3.49 3.95
CA ALA A 9 -8.72 -3.89 5.23
C ALA A 9 -7.53 -4.85 5.06
N LYS A 10 -7.60 -5.79 4.11
CA LYS A 10 -6.51 -6.73 3.81
C LYS A 10 -5.29 -6.03 3.23
N ILE A 11 -5.46 -5.17 2.21
CA ILE A 11 -4.33 -4.48 1.58
C ILE A 11 -3.68 -3.46 2.52
N SER A 12 -4.46 -2.80 3.39
CA SER A 12 -3.93 -1.89 4.41
C SER A 12 -3.04 -2.62 5.40
N LYS A 13 -3.49 -3.78 5.89
CA LYS A 13 -2.68 -4.66 6.75
C LYS A 13 -1.43 -5.14 6.06
N ALA A 14 -1.56 -5.68 4.84
CA ALA A 14 -0.42 -6.18 4.08
C ALA A 14 0.63 -5.09 3.85
N SER A 15 0.19 -3.88 3.46
CA SER A 15 1.06 -2.74 3.20
C SER A 15 1.78 -2.25 4.45
N THR A 16 1.09 -2.14 5.60
CA THR A 16 1.74 -1.79 6.86
C THR A 16 2.78 -2.84 7.27
N TYR A 17 2.45 -4.14 7.17
CA TYR A 17 3.39 -5.21 7.50
C TYR A 17 4.62 -5.19 6.59
N PHE A 18 4.40 -5.02 5.29
CA PHE A 18 5.45 -4.97 4.29
C PHE A 18 6.39 -3.77 4.51
N ILE A 19 5.85 -2.56 4.57
CA ILE A 19 6.63 -1.33 4.69
C ILE A 19 7.31 -1.22 6.05
N PHE A 20 6.58 -1.52 7.13
CA PHE A 20 7.01 -1.16 8.48
C PHE A 20 7.63 -2.34 9.23
N ARG A 21 7.06 -3.53 9.12
CA ARG A 21 7.49 -4.69 9.92
C ARG A 21 8.61 -5.50 9.28
N ASN A 22 8.91 -5.26 8.00
CA ASN A 22 10.09 -5.82 7.32
C ASN A 22 11.25 -4.82 7.17
N GLY A 23 11.01 -3.53 7.47
CA GLY A 23 12.00 -2.46 7.39
C GLY A 23 12.79 -2.20 8.69
N PRO A 24 13.42 -1.02 8.85
CA PRO A 24 14.32 -0.68 9.96
C PRO A 24 13.71 -0.87 11.35
N ILE A 25 12.39 -0.70 11.46
CA ILE A 25 11.64 -0.85 12.71
C ILE A 25 11.71 -2.29 13.24
N LYS A 26 11.83 -3.29 12.36
CA LYS A 26 12.02 -4.68 12.76
C LYS A 26 13.29 -4.85 13.59
N GLU A 27 14.38 -4.23 13.15
CA GLU A 27 15.66 -4.28 13.85
C GLU A 27 15.61 -3.44 15.13
N MET A 28 14.98 -2.26 15.10
CA MET A 28 14.77 -1.45 16.31
C MET A 28 13.95 -2.19 17.38
N TYR A 29 12.92 -2.93 16.96
CA TYR A 29 12.12 -3.76 17.84
C TYR A 29 12.94 -4.92 18.44
N LYS A 30 13.73 -5.62 17.62
CA LYS A 30 14.63 -6.68 18.11
C LYS A 30 15.69 -6.15 19.09
N GLU A 31 16.17 -4.94 18.87
CA GLU A 31 17.12 -4.24 19.75
C GLU A 31 16.46 -3.69 21.02
N GLY A 32 15.15 -3.86 21.19
CA GLY A 32 14.40 -3.38 22.36
C GLY A 32 14.22 -1.87 22.42
N LYS A 33 14.46 -1.16 21.31
CA LYS A 33 14.30 0.30 21.21
C LYS A 33 12.84 0.74 21.08
N ILE A 34 11.95 -0.19 20.74
CA ILE A 34 10.52 0.02 20.61
C ILE A 34 9.81 -1.13 21.34
N SER A 35 8.85 -0.81 22.17
CA SER A 35 8.05 -1.79 22.91
C SER A 35 6.97 -2.46 22.03
N ASP A 36 6.43 -3.57 22.51
CA ASP A 36 5.29 -4.26 21.88
C ASP A 36 4.06 -3.33 21.72
N GLU A 37 3.80 -2.51 22.74
CA GLU A 37 2.67 -1.58 22.74
C GLU A 37 2.87 -0.48 21.69
N GLU A 38 4.07 0.09 21.61
CA GLU A 38 4.41 1.10 20.60
C GLU A 38 4.31 0.53 19.17
N ILE A 39 4.85 -0.68 18.93
CA ILE A 39 4.71 -1.35 17.63
C ILE A 39 3.23 -1.53 17.26
N LYS A 40 2.41 -1.99 18.20
CA LYS A 40 0.98 -2.20 17.96
C LYS A 40 0.26 -0.88 17.67
N ASN A 41 0.56 0.17 18.41
CA ASN A 41 -0.06 1.48 18.24
C ASN A 41 0.30 2.09 16.88
N ILE A 42 1.58 2.03 16.49
CA ILE A 42 2.01 2.52 15.17
C ILE A 42 1.36 1.70 14.05
N GLN A 43 1.34 0.38 14.18
CA GLN A 43 0.73 -0.50 13.18
C GLN A 43 -0.77 -0.19 12.98
N CYS A 44 -1.51 -0.05 14.08
CA CYS A 44 -2.94 0.27 14.04
C CYS A 44 -3.20 1.64 13.40
N TYR A 45 -2.38 2.65 13.75
CA TYR A 45 -2.48 3.98 13.16
C TYR A 45 -2.30 3.92 11.64
N MET A 46 -1.24 3.26 11.16
CA MET A 46 -0.94 3.11 9.73
C MET A 46 -2.02 2.35 8.97
N GLU A 47 -2.47 1.20 9.50
CA GLU A 47 -3.54 0.39 8.90
C GLU A 47 -4.82 1.21 8.66
N ASN A 48 -5.21 2.05 9.62
CA ASN A 48 -6.42 2.87 9.51
C ASN A 48 -6.28 3.97 8.45
N HIS A 49 -5.11 4.62 8.36
CA HIS A 49 -4.89 5.70 7.40
C HIS A 49 -4.74 5.18 5.97
N LEU A 50 -4.04 4.05 5.78
CA LEU A 50 -3.97 3.39 4.48
C LEU A 50 -5.34 2.90 4.01
N ALA A 51 -6.18 2.39 4.92
CA ALA A 51 -7.54 1.97 4.58
C ALA A 51 -8.36 3.12 4.01
N TYR A 52 -8.25 4.31 4.59
CA TYR A 52 -8.92 5.50 4.07
C TYR A 52 -8.41 5.88 2.67
N LEU A 53 -7.09 5.88 2.45
CA LEU A 53 -6.52 6.18 1.14
C LEU A 53 -6.98 5.20 0.06
N TYR A 54 -6.98 3.89 0.36
CA TYR A 54 -7.46 2.88 -0.59
C TYR A 54 -8.97 2.97 -0.85
N ASP A 55 -9.77 3.35 0.14
CA ASP A 55 -11.21 3.60 -0.03
C ASP A 55 -11.46 4.77 -1.00
N VAL A 56 -10.71 5.87 -0.84
CA VAL A 56 -10.76 7.02 -1.75
C VAL A 56 -10.36 6.63 -3.18
N LEU A 57 -9.33 5.80 -3.33
CA LEU A 57 -8.88 5.31 -4.65
C LEU A 57 -9.92 4.40 -5.32
N LEU A 58 -10.64 3.57 -4.54
CA LEU A 58 -11.61 2.59 -5.04
C LEU A 58 -13.03 3.13 -5.28
N GLU A 59 -13.42 4.28 -4.74
CA GLU A 59 -14.72 4.95 -4.98
C GLU A 59 -14.89 5.47 -6.43
N GLU A 60 -14.53 4.66 -7.44
CA GLU A 60 -14.56 4.96 -8.89
C GLU A 60 -13.59 6.05 -9.35
N ASN A 61 -12.29 5.93 -9.03
CA ASN A 61 -11.25 6.83 -9.55
C ASN A 61 -11.54 8.32 -9.24
N ASN A 62 -11.89 8.67 -8.00
CA ASN A 62 -12.02 10.08 -7.61
C ASN A 62 -10.63 10.74 -7.47
N ILE A 63 -9.99 10.94 -8.61
CA ILE A 63 -8.65 11.53 -8.75
C ILE A 63 -8.61 12.92 -8.11
N ASN A 64 -9.70 13.68 -8.17
CA ASN A 64 -9.76 15.01 -7.55
C ASN A 64 -9.67 14.95 -6.02
N LYS A 65 -10.38 14.00 -5.38
CA LYS A 65 -10.31 13.79 -3.94
C LYS A 65 -8.94 13.23 -3.52
N PHE A 66 -8.39 12.32 -4.33
CA PHE A 66 -7.03 11.82 -4.13
C PHE A 66 -5.99 12.95 -4.22
N GLN A 67 -6.05 13.77 -5.27
CA GLN A 67 -5.14 14.91 -5.47
C GLN A 67 -5.22 15.93 -4.33
N LEU A 68 -6.43 16.28 -3.88
CA LEU A 68 -6.61 17.19 -2.75
C LEU A 68 -5.95 16.66 -1.46
N ILE A 69 -6.09 15.35 -1.20
CA ILE A 69 -5.45 14.71 -0.05
C ILE A 69 -3.93 14.75 -0.23
N MET A 70 -3.41 14.37 -1.40
CA MET A 70 -1.97 14.40 -1.71
C MET A 70 -1.36 15.80 -1.55
N ASP A 71 -1.96 16.83 -2.14
CA ASP A 71 -1.46 18.21 -2.05
C ASP A 71 -1.48 18.73 -0.61
N THR A 72 -2.48 18.33 0.18
CA THR A 72 -2.56 18.68 1.60
C THR A 72 -1.47 17.95 2.39
N MET A 73 -1.23 16.68 2.11
CA MET A 73 -0.19 15.89 2.76
C MET A 73 1.21 16.44 2.46
N ASP A 74 1.49 16.72 1.19
CA ASP A 74 2.75 17.31 0.72
C ASP A 74 3.04 18.64 1.40
N LYS A 75 2.08 19.56 1.36
CA LYS A 75 2.25 20.92 1.91
C LYS A 75 2.49 20.97 3.41
N PHE A 76 1.84 20.10 4.18
CA PHE A 76 1.78 20.25 5.65
C PHE A 76 2.58 19.20 6.42
N TYR A 77 2.86 18.04 5.82
CA TYR A 77 3.44 16.91 6.55
C TYR A 77 4.78 16.43 5.97
N ILE A 78 5.08 16.67 4.69
CA ILE A 78 6.40 16.42 4.12
C ILE A 78 7.31 17.60 4.50
N ASN A 79 8.40 17.30 5.20
CA ASN A 79 9.33 18.31 5.71
C ASN A 79 10.80 17.99 5.43
N ASP A 80 11.05 16.98 4.59
CA ASP A 80 12.37 16.61 4.09
C ASP A 80 12.42 16.72 2.56
N ALA A 81 13.62 16.49 2.00
CA ALA A 81 13.87 16.54 0.57
C ALA A 81 14.31 15.17 0.02
N GLU A 82 14.00 14.09 0.75
CA GLU A 82 14.42 12.75 0.37
C GLU A 82 13.57 12.26 -0.81
N GLU A 83 14.22 11.79 -1.87
CA GLU A 83 13.52 11.22 -3.02
C GLU A 83 13.02 9.81 -2.69
N VAL A 84 11.71 9.60 -2.88
CA VAL A 84 11.13 8.26 -2.75
C VAL A 84 11.44 7.43 -3.99
N LYS A 85 12.27 6.39 -3.81
CA LYS A 85 12.48 5.36 -4.84
C LYS A 85 11.29 4.39 -4.85
N ILE A 86 10.70 4.16 -6.01
CA ILE A 86 9.75 3.06 -6.21
C ILE A 86 10.56 1.75 -6.24
N ASP A 87 10.50 0.98 -5.16
CA ASP A 87 11.09 -0.35 -5.04
C ASP A 87 9.96 -1.38 -4.95
N ASP A 88 9.87 -2.27 -5.94
CA ASP A 88 8.80 -3.26 -6.03
C ASP A 88 9.10 -4.54 -5.24
N GLU A 89 10.28 -4.66 -4.62
CA GLU A 89 10.80 -5.86 -3.97
C GLU A 89 10.59 -7.17 -4.78
N GLY A 90 10.58 -7.07 -6.12
CA GLY A 90 10.37 -8.21 -7.02
C GLY A 90 8.92 -8.67 -7.19
N PHE A 91 7.93 -7.90 -6.73
CA PHE A 91 6.50 -8.20 -6.99
C PHE A 91 6.17 -8.25 -8.47
N GLU A 92 6.82 -7.43 -9.32
CA GLU A 92 6.60 -7.46 -10.77
C GLU A 92 7.04 -8.81 -11.36
N ASN A 93 8.20 -9.31 -10.92
CA ASN A 93 8.68 -10.64 -11.31
C ASN A 93 7.73 -11.75 -10.85
N PHE A 94 7.22 -11.65 -9.62
CA PHE A 94 6.25 -12.61 -9.08
C PHE A 94 4.93 -12.59 -9.86
N TYR A 95 4.42 -11.40 -10.20
CA TYR A 95 3.23 -11.25 -11.03
C TYR A 95 3.42 -11.93 -12.39
N ASN A 96 4.54 -11.67 -13.07
CA ASN A 96 4.85 -12.23 -14.38
C ASN A 96 4.99 -13.76 -14.35
N GLN A 97 5.44 -14.34 -13.23
CA GLN A 97 5.46 -15.80 -13.04
C GLN A 97 4.06 -16.40 -12.88
N LEU A 98 3.17 -15.71 -12.15
CA LEU A 98 1.79 -16.16 -11.92
C LEU A 98 0.89 -15.96 -13.15
N PHE A 99 1.16 -14.92 -13.93
CA PHE A 99 0.37 -14.53 -15.10
C PHE A 99 1.27 -14.36 -16.34
N PRO A 100 1.84 -15.46 -16.88
CA PRO A 100 2.71 -15.38 -18.04
C PRO A 100 1.97 -14.79 -19.25
N SER A 101 2.65 -13.89 -19.98
CA SER A 101 2.10 -13.03 -21.03
C SER A 101 1.43 -13.78 -22.19
N ASP A 102 1.76 -15.07 -22.39
CA ASP A 102 1.15 -15.93 -23.41
C ASP A 102 -0.31 -16.31 -23.10
N THR A 103 -0.75 -16.14 -21.85
CA THR A 103 -2.13 -16.45 -21.40
C THR A 103 -3.12 -15.31 -21.70
N ILE A 104 -2.63 -14.07 -21.91
CA ILE A 104 -3.50 -12.90 -22.13
C ILE A 104 -3.93 -12.79 -23.62
N LYS A 105 -3.11 -13.28 -24.56
CA LYS A 105 -3.43 -13.23 -26.00
C LYS A 105 -4.53 -14.21 -26.43
N SER A 106 -4.82 -15.28 -25.67
CA SER A 106 -5.84 -16.26 -26.06
C SER A 106 -7.28 -15.87 -25.71
N ASN A 107 -7.47 -14.90 -24.80
CA ASN A 107 -8.81 -14.53 -24.28
C ASN A 107 -9.41 -13.26 -24.89
N ILE A 108 -8.72 -12.61 -25.82
CA ILE A 108 -9.27 -11.49 -26.60
C ILE A 108 -9.39 -11.93 -28.07
N LYS A 109 -10.33 -12.83 -28.35
CA LYS A 109 -10.95 -12.90 -29.68
C LYS A 109 -12.06 -11.87 -29.71
N ILE A 110 -11.76 -10.65 -30.13
CA ILE A 110 -12.80 -9.72 -30.58
C ILE A 110 -13.33 -10.34 -31.87
N GLY A 111 -14.55 -10.88 -31.79
CA GLY A 111 -15.28 -11.39 -32.94
C GLY A 111 -15.41 -10.28 -33.98
N LYS A 112 -15.16 -10.65 -35.23
CA LYS A 112 -15.49 -9.84 -36.41
C LYS A 112 -16.98 -9.56 -36.49
#